data_AF-X1D669-F1
#
_entry.id   AF-X1D669-F1
#
_cell.length_a   1.000
_cell.length_b   1.000
_cell.length_c   1.000
_cell.angle_alpha   90.00
_cell.angle_beta   90.00
_cell.angle_gamma   90.00
#
_symmetry.space_group_name_H-M   'P 1'
#
loop_
_entity.id
_entity.type
_entity.pdbx_description
1 polymer ?
#
loop_
_entity_poly.entity_id
_entity_poly.type
_entity_poly.pdbx_seq_one_letter_code
_entity_poly.pdbx_strand_id
1 'polypeptide(L)'
;MTLLTTEKKLGSSESTNIQHRIVELQYNKKSLWRVIAKNEIRVRTSSFRNHRKSVFILIYALLFFWAFVIAPFIFDMFMPTLAAEYSTIFKPVVAILIETFMMMFFLVLVMYPLNNVYREMEVGFKESLLATPVKPNDIFLGEFLGKAPLYTMMILILTPIIVG
;
A
#
# COMPACT_ATOMS: atom_id res chain seq x y z
N MET A 1 15.29 -63.71 -9.71
CA MET A 1 15.63 -62.47 -10.46
C MET A 1 14.56 -61.39 -10.20
N THR A 2 14.29 -61.05 -8.93
CA THR A 2 13.12 -60.25 -8.52
C THR A 2 13.39 -59.28 -7.36
N LEU A 3 14.59 -59.29 -6.76
CA LEU A 3 14.91 -58.46 -5.59
C LEU A 3 15.46 -57.06 -5.95
N LEU A 4 15.86 -56.83 -7.21
CA LEU A 4 16.48 -55.56 -7.63
C LEU A 4 15.47 -54.47 -8.06
N THR A 5 14.18 -54.81 -8.20
CA THR A 5 13.14 -53.86 -8.63
C THR A 5 12.46 -53.15 -7.46
N THR A 6 12.44 -53.74 -6.27
CA THR A 6 11.81 -53.15 -5.07
C THR A 6 12.67 -52.06 -4.44
N GLU A 7 13.99 -52.25 -4.32
CA GLU A 7 14.89 -51.23 -3.76
C GLU A 7 14.95 -49.95 -4.61
N LYS A 8 14.94 -50.10 -5.94
CA LYS A 8 14.99 -48.95 -6.86
C LYS A 8 13.71 -48.10 -6.82
N LYS A 9 12.58 -48.70 -6.42
CA LYS A 9 11.28 -48.02 -6.29
C LYS A 9 11.10 -47.33 -4.94
N LEU A 10 11.77 -47.80 -3.87
CA LEU A 10 11.79 -47.12 -2.57
C LEU A 10 12.64 -45.85 -2.61
N GLY A 11 13.82 -45.90 -3.22
CA GLY A 11 14.72 -44.74 -3.31
C GLY A 11 14.17 -43.56 -4.12
N SER A 12 13.33 -43.83 -5.13
CA SER A 12 12.70 -42.75 -5.91
C SER A 12 11.55 -42.06 -5.16
N SER A 13 10.76 -42.81 -4.38
CA SER A 13 9.63 -42.31 -3.58
C SER A 13 10.07 -41.48 -2.36
N GLU A 14 11.16 -41.88 -1.70
CA GLU A 14 11.73 -41.09 -0.61
C GLU A 14 12.41 -39.82 -1.11
N SER A 15 13.16 -39.89 -2.22
CA SER A 15 13.83 -38.69 -2.76
C SER A 15 12.84 -37.61 -3.24
N THR A 16 11.69 -38.02 -3.78
CA THR A 16 10.62 -37.11 -4.21
C THR A 16 9.87 -36.51 -3.02
N ASN A 17 9.62 -37.28 -1.96
CA ASN A 17 9.06 -36.75 -0.71
C ASN A 17 10.01 -35.76 -0.01
N ILE A 18 11.32 -36.01 -0.05
CA ILE A 18 12.33 -35.13 0.54
C ILE A 18 12.45 -33.84 -0.28
N GLN A 19 12.45 -33.92 -1.62
CA GLN A 19 12.40 -32.72 -2.48
C GLN A 19 11.13 -31.91 -2.25
N HIS A 20 9.97 -32.56 -2.15
CA HIS A 20 8.70 -31.88 -1.87
C HIS A 20 8.73 -31.18 -0.51
N ARG A 21 9.24 -31.84 0.55
CA ARG A 21 9.42 -31.22 1.87
C ARG A 21 10.44 -30.07 1.86
N ILE A 22 11.54 -30.18 1.11
CA ILE A 22 12.53 -29.11 1.02
C ILE A 22 11.96 -27.89 0.28
N VAL A 23 11.14 -28.11 -0.76
CA VAL A 23 10.42 -27.03 -1.46
C VAL A 23 9.37 -26.39 -0.55
N GLU A 24 8.61 -27.18 0.22
CA GLU A 24 7.67 -26.66 1.24
C GLU A 24 8.41 -25.87 2.35
N LEU A 25 9.58 -26.32 2.78
CA LEU A 25 10.39 -25.67 3.81
C LEU A 25 11.11 -24.42 3.29
N GLN A 26 11.50 -24.36 2.01
CA GLN A 26 12.07 -23.15 1.39
C GLN A 26 11.00 -22.07 1.09
N TYR A 27 9.77 -22.49 0.80
CA TYR A 27 8.62 -21.58 0.74
C TYR A 27 8.29 -20.98 2.12
N ASN A 28 8.62 -21.72 3.18
CA ASN A 28 8.43 -21.34 4.57
C ASN A 28 9.62 -20.54 5.15
N LYS A 29 9.80 -19.27 4.74
CA LYS A 29 10.31 -18.20 5.65
C LYS A 29 10.34 -16.79 5.07
N LYS A 30 10.28 -16.59 3.75
CA LYS A 30 10.22 -15.25 3.16
C LYS A 30 8.76 -14.89 2.91
N SER A 31 8.29 -13.90 3.64
CA SER A 31 6.94 -13.38 3.52
C SER A 31 6.71 -12.84 2.09
N LEU A 32 5.93 -13.55 1.28
CA LEU A 32 5.75 -13.27 -0.15
C LEU A 32 5.14 -11.89 -0.40
N TRP A 33 4.39 -11.35 0.57
CA TRP A 33 3.84 -9.99 0.50
C TRP A 33 4.89 -8.93 0.16
N ARG A 34 6.14 -9.08 0.65
CA ARG A 34 7.22 -8.13 0.35
C ARG A 34 7.62 -8.17 -1.13
N VAL A 35 7.62 -9.37 -1.71
CA VAL A 35 7.99 -9.58 -3.12
C VAL A 35 6.90 -9.00 -4.01
N ILE A 36 5.64 -9.27 -3.69
CA ILE A 36 4.46 -8.74 -4.37
C ILE A 36 4.45 -7.22 -4.30
N ALA A 37 4.56 -6.64 -3.11
CA ALA A 37 4.61 -5.18 -2.92
C ALA A 37 5.74 -4.52 -3.71
N LYS A 38 6.94 -5.10 -3.68
CA LYS A 38 8.09 -4.58 -4.43
C LYS A 38 7.86 -4.63 -5.94
N ASN A 39 7.20 -5.67 -6.44
CA ASN A 39 6.88 -5.79 -7.85
C ASN A 39 5.81 -4.77 -8.27
N GLU A 40 4.76 -4.61 -7.47
CA GLU A 40 3.69 -3.64 -7.72
C GLU A 40 4.23 -2.20 -7.78
N ILE A 41 5.08 -1.81 -6.81
CA ILE A 41 5.79 -0.53 -6.84
C ILE A 41 6.62 -0.42 -8.11
N ARG A 42 7.32 -1.49 -8.50
CA ARG A 42 8.20 -1.48 -9.68
C ARG A 42 7.41 -1.28 -10.99
N VAL A 43 6.22 -1.85 -11.11
CA VAL A 43 5.34 -1.71 -12.27
C VAL A 43 4.81 -0.28 -12.36
N ARG A 44 4.27 0.27 -11.26
CA ARG A 44 3.74 1.64 -11.22
C ARG A 44 4.82 2.71 -11.44
N THR A 45 6.04 2.45 -10.99
CA THR A 45 7.19 3.36 -11.16
C THR A 45 8.04 3.05 -12.38
N SER A 46 7.49 2.25 -13.32
CA SER A 46 8.21 1.84 -14.54
C SER A 46 8.66 3.02 -15.39
N SER A 47 7.89 4.11 -15.43
CA SER A 47 8.22 5.34 -16.15
C SER A 47 9.55 5.98 -15.69
N PHE A 48 9.84 5.99 -14.39
CA PHE A 48 11.02 6.65 -13.81
C PHE A 48 12.20 5.70 -13.57
N ARG A 49 12.41 4.75 -14.51
CA ARG A 49 13.21 3.53 -14.31
C ARG A 49 14.61 3.75 -13.74
N ASN A 50 15.29 4.83 -14.14
CA ASN A 50 16.70 5.09 -13.84
C ASN A 50 16.94 5.82 -12.50
N HIS A 51 16.00 6.67 -12.06
CA HIS A 51 16.18 7.52 -10.87
C HIS A 51 15.10 7.30 -9.80
N ARG A 52 14.47 6.12 -9.78
CA ARG A 52 13.29 5.80 -8.94
C ARG A 52 13.42 6.27 -7.50
N LYS A 53 14.53 5.96 -6.82
CA LYS A 53 14.71 6.33 -5.41
C LYS A 53 14.80 7.85 -5.24
N SER A 54 15.64 8.50 -6.04
CA SER A 54 15.86 9.95 -5.96
C SER A 54 14.61 10.75 -6.29
N VAL A 55 13.86 10.34 -7.32
CA VAL A 55 12.59 10.97 -7.71
C VAL A 55 11.56 10.86 -6.59
N PHE A 56 11.41 9.68 -5.99
CA PHE A 56 10.51 9.50 -4.86
C PHE A 56 10.93 10.35 -3.66
N ILE A 57 12.21 10.32 -3.28
CA ILE A 57 12.73 11.13 -2.17
C ILE A 57 12.48 12.62 -2.42
N LEU A 58 12.75 13.12 -3.63
CA LEU A 58 12.58 14.52 -3.98
C LEU A 58 11.11 14.94 -3.98
N ILE A 59 10.22 14.12 -4.57
CA ILE A 59 8.77 14.39 -4.55
C ILE A 59 8.24 14.40 -3.13
N TYR A 60 8.60 13.41 -2.31
CA TYR A 60 8.14 13.37 -0.91
C TYR A 60 8.69 14.54 -0.11
N ALA A 61 9.97 14.90 -0.27
CA ALA A 61 10.54 16.07 0.40
C ALA A 61 9.80 17.35 0.02
N LEU A 62 9.48 17.53 -1.27
CA LEU A 62 8.74 18.69 -1.76
C LEU A 62 7.30 18.70 -1.26
N LEU A 63 6.63 17.54 -1.20
CA LEU A 63 5.29 17.40 -0.64
C LEU A 63 5.25 17.64 0.87
N PHE A 64 6.25 17.18 1.61
CA PHE A 64 6.37 17.48 3.03
C PHE A 64 6.61 18.97 3.25
N PHE A 65 7.49 19.59 2.47
CA PHE A 65 7.72 21.02 2.54
C PHE A 65 6.45 21.83 2.21
N TRP A 66 5.71 21.41 1.17
CA TRP A 66 4.39 21.96 0.86
C TRP A 66 3.44 21.87 2.06
N ALA A 67 3.29 20.66 2.62
CA ALA A 67 2.31 20.38 3.65
C ALA A 67 2.56 21.10 4.98
N PHE A 68 3.83 21.23 5.38
CA PHE A 68 4.17 21.75 6.70
C PHE A 68 4.64 23.21 6.70
N VAL A 69 5.07 23.73 5.56
CA VAL A 69 5.61 25.10 5.48
C VAL A 69 4.73 25.97 4.61
N ILE A 70 4.51 25.56 3.36
CA ILE A 70 3.83 26.41 2.38
C ILE A 70 2.34 26.55 2.72
N ALA A 71 1.66 25.44 2.98
CA ALA A 71 0.22 25.46 3.23
C ALA A 71 -0.17 26.26 4.50
N PRO A 72 0.45 26.06 5.68
CA PRO A 72 0.16 26.90 6.84
C PRO A 72 0.45 28.38 6.60
N PHE A 73 1.53 28.69 5.86
CA PHE A 73 1.87 30.08 5.53
C PHE A 73 0.82 30.73 4.62
N ILE A 74 0.29 29.99 3.64
CA ILE A 74 -0.83 30.42 2.82
C ILE A 74 -2.05 30.67 3.71
N PHE A 75 -2.40 29.73 4.60
CA PHE A 75 -3.53 29.87 5.51
C PHE A 75 -3.43 31.12 6.38
N ASP A 76 -2.28 31.34 7.01
CA ASP A 76 -2.03 32.49 7.89
C ASP A 76 -2.12 33.83 7.13
N MET A 77 -1.86 33.84 5.82
CA MET A 77 -2.03 35.01 4.97
C MET A 77 -3.52 35.30 4.67
N PHE A 78 -4.34 34.26 4.50
CA PHE A 78 -5.75 34.39 4.11
C PHE A 78 -6.75 34.35 5.29
N MET A 79 -6.40 33.76 6.43
CA MET A 79 -7.28 33.67 7.59
C MET A 79 -7.57 34.99 8.31
N PRO A 80 -6.63 35.94 8.45
CA PRO A 80 -6.89 37.20 9.14
C PRO A 80 -7.99 38.02 8.46
N THR A 81 -8.08 37.94 7.12
CA THR A 81 -9.12 38.65 6.35
C THR A 81 -10.49 38.00 6.53
N LEU A 82 -10.56 36.66 6.54
CA LEU A 82 -11.81 35.92 6.78
C LEU A 82 -12.29 36.02 8.24
N ALA A 83 -11.37 35.94 9.21
CA ALA A 83 -11.69 35.96 10.63
C ALA A 83 -12.06 37.35 11.16
N ALA A 84 -11.60 38.43 10.51
CA ALA A 84 -11.98 39.79 10.85
C ALA A 84 -13.43 40.12 10.48
N GLU A 85 -13.99 39.48 9.43
CA GLU A 85 -15.38 39.69 9.01
C GLU A 85 -16.40 38.89 9.82
N TYR A 86 -16.04 37.71 10.36
CA TYR A 86 -16.98 36.81 11.03
C TYR A 86 -16.63 36.60 12.51
N SER A 87 -17.09 37.52 13.36
CA SER A 87 -16.78 37.61 14.79
C SER A 87 -17.29 36.41 15.62
N THR A 88 -16.41 35.91 16.51
CA THR A 88 -16.62 35.11 17.73
C THR A 88 -17.48 33.82 17.72
N ILE A 89 -18.64 33.79 17.08
CA ILE A 89 -19.52 32.59 17.00
C ILE A 89 -19.09 31.66 15.87
N PHE A 90 -18.46 32.20 14.82
CA PHE A 90 -18.09 31.45 13.62
C PHE A 90 -16.90 30.50 13.85
N LYS A 91 -15.95 30.89 14.71
CA LYS A 91 -14.73 30.11 15.00
C LYS A 91 -14.99 28.67 15.49
N PRO A 92 -15.80 28.44 16.54
CA PRO A 92 -16.06 27.08 17.00
C PRO A 92 -16.84 26.24 15.97
N VAL A 93 -17.77 26.85 15.23
CA VAL A 93 -18.55 26.15 14.19
C VAL A 93 -17.65 25.71 13.04
N VAL A 94 -16.78 26.60 12.55
CA VAL A 94 -15.81 26.28 11.50
C VAL A 94 -14.82 25.23 11.95
N ALA A 95 -14.33 25.29 13.19
CA ALA A 95 -13.44 24.26 13.74
C ALA A 95 -14.10 22.87 13.74
N ILE A 96 -15.35 22.76 14.21
CA ILE A 96 -16.11 21.50 14.21
C ILE A 96 -16.36 21.00 12.77
N LEU A 97 -16.66 21.90 11.84
CA LEU A 97 -16.82 21.54 10.42
C LEU A 97 -15.53 20.97 9.85
N ILE A 98 -14.41 21.66 10.02
CA ILE A 98 -13.10 21.19 9.56
C ILE A 98 -12.79 19.82 10.18
N GLU A 99 -12.94 19.65 11.49
CA GLU A 99 -12.70 18.37 12.17
C GLU A 99 -13.56 17.24 11.60
N THR A 100 -14.85 17.49 11.39
CA THR A 100 -15.79 16.50 10.84
C THR A 100 -15.45 16.14 9.39
N PHE A 101 -15.14 17.14 8.56
CA PHE A 101 -14.71 16.93 7.19
C PHE A 101 -13.38 16.16 7.13
N MET A 102 -12.43 16.44 8.02
CA MET A 102 -11.17 15.69 8.12
C MET A 102 -11.40 14.24 8.45
N MET A 103 -12.24 13.96 9.46
CA MET A 103 -12.57 12.60 9.85
C MET A 103 -13.20 11.83 8.68
N MET A 104 -14.16 12.44 7.99
CA MET A 104 -14.81 11.83 6.82
C MET A 104 -13.81 11.60 5.69
N PHE A 105 -12.95 12.58 5.40
CA PHE A 105 -11.96 12.50 4.35
C PHE A 105 -10.90 11.42 4.65
N PHE A 106 -10.44 11.34 5.90
CA PHE A 106 -9.56 10.28 6.38
C PHE A 106 -10.18 8.89 6.20
N LEU A 107 -11.46 8.73 6.59
CA LEU A 107 -12.17 7.46 6.40
C LEU A 107 -12.28 7.10 4.92
N VAL A 108 -12.64 8.04 4.04
CA VAL A 108 -12.72 7.78 2.58
C VAL A 108 -11.36 7.39 2.03
N LEU A 109 -10.29 8.10 2.41
CA LEU A 109 -8.92 7.81 1.98
C LEU A 109 -8.42 6.44 2.42
N VAL A 110 -8.86 5.93 3.57
CA VAL A 110 -8.50 4.60 4.07
C VAL A 110 -9.41 3.52 3.47
N MET A 111 -10.72 3.78 3.37
CA MET A 111 -11.69 2.80 2.88
C MET A 111 -11.62 2.59 1.37
N TYR A 112 -11.34 3.64 0.59
CA TYR A 112 -11.20 3.54 -0.86
C TYR A 112 -10.13 2.53 -1.33
N PRO A 113 -8.86 2.59 -0.86
CA PRO A 113 -7.84 1.62 -1.24
C PRO A 113 -8.17 0.23 -0.72
N LEU A 114 -8.74 0.13 0.49
CA LEU A 114 -9.17 -1.13 1.07
C LEU A 114 -10.20 -1.81 0.16
N ASN A 115 -11.26 -1.09 -0.21
CA ASN A 115 -12.32 -1.59 -1.06
C ASN A 115 -11.83 -1.94 -2.47
N ASN A 116 -10.92 -1.15 -3.04
CA ASN A 116 -10.30 -1.48 -4.32
C ASN A 116 -9.49 -2.79 -4.26
N VAL A 117 -8.72 -3.01 -3.19
CA VAL A 117 -7.98 -4.28 -3.03
C VAL A 117 -8.96 -5.44 -2.83
N TYR A 118 -10.02 -5.28 -2.03
CA TYR A 118 -11.06 -6.30 -1.88
C TYR A 118 -11.73 -6.67 -3.21
N ARG A 119 -12.06 -5.68 -4.05
CA ARG A 119 -12.70 -5.89 -5.35
C ARG A 119 -11.76 -6.54 -6.38
N GLU A 120 -10.49 -6.13 -6.41
CA GLU A 120 -9.48 -6.73 -7.27
C GLU A 120 -9.19 -8.18 -6.87
N MET A 121 -9.22 -8.49 -5.57
CA MET A 121 -9.14 -9.86 -5.08
C MET A 121 -10.29 -10.71 -5.63
N GLU A 122 -11.56 -10.32 -5.56
CA GLU A 122 -12.66 -11.20 -6.05
C GLU A 122 -12.48 -11.72 -7.50
N VAL A 123 -11.86 -10.92 -8.38
CA VAL A 123 -11.65 -11.27 -9.80
C VAL A 123 -10.33 -12.02 -10.03
N GLY A 124 -9.19 -11.54 -9.50
CA GLY A 124 -7.87 -12.16 -9.74
C GLY A 124 -7.51 -13.32 -8.78
N PHE A 125 -8.19 -13.41 -7.65
CA PHE A 125 -7.88 -14.37 -6.59
C PHE A 125 -8.27 -15.80 -6.93
N LYS A 126 -9.40 -16.01 -7.64
CA LYS A 126 -9.83 -17.35 -8.04
C LYS A 126 -8.79 -18.01 -8.94
N GLU A 127 -8.17 -17.24 -9.84
CA GLU A 127 -7.13 -17.74 -10.75
C GLU A 127 -5.78 -17.89 -10.03
N SER A 128 -5.38 -16.93 -9.19
CA SER A 128 -4.10 -16.98 -8.48
C SER A 128 -4.03 -18.06 -7.39
N LEU A 129 -5.12 -18.30 -6.67
CA LEU A 129 -5.22 -19.34 -5.64
C LEU A 129 -5.12 -20.75 -6.25
N LEU A 130 -5.66 -20.94 -7.47
CA LEU A 130 -5.61 -22.20 -8.19
C LEU A 130 -4.24 -22.43 -8.86
N ALA A 131 -3.55 -21.37 -9.27
CA ALA A 131 -2.28 -21.46 -9.98
C ALA A 131 -1.04 -21.53 -9.07
N THR A 132 -1.10 -21.03 -7.83
CA THR A 132 0.07 -20.96 -6.95
C THR A 132 -0.29 -21.12 -5.46
N PRO A 133 0.61 -21.72 -4.63
CA PRO A 133 0.36 -21.95 -3.21
C PRO A 133 0.53 -20.67 -2.35
N VAL A 134 0.07 -19.51 -2.82
CA VAL A 134 0.25 -18.22 -2.13
C VAL A 134 -0.89 -17.98 -1.16
N LYS A 135 -0.55 -17.58 0.08
CA LYS A 135 -1.54 -17.24 1.09
C LYS A 135 -2.33 -15.99 0.67
N PRO A 136 -3.67 -15.98 0.81
CA PRO A 136 -4.53 -14.83 0.54
C PRO A 136 -4.06 -13.51 1.17
N ASN A 137 -3.68 -13.61 2.45
CA ASN A 137 -3.20 -12.47 3.23
C ASN A 137 -1.92 -11.85 2.65
N ASP A 138 -1.04 -12.65 2.06
CA ASP A 138 0.21 -12.13 1.49
C ASP A 138 -0.02 -11.37 0.18
N ILE A 139 -1.02 -11.77 -0.61
CA ILE A 139 -1.44 -11.05 -1.82
C ILE A 139 -2.07 -9.71 -1.43
N PHE A 140 -3.03 -9.73 -0.51
CA PHE A 140 -3.71 -8.53 -0.01
C PHE A 140 -2.74 -7.49 0.52
N LEU A 141 -1.87 -7.87 1.47
CA LEU A 141 -0.88 -6.95 2.03
C LEU A 141 0.12 -6.48 0.97
N GLY A 142 0.50 -7.36 0.04
CA GLY A 142 1.41 -7.04 -1.04
C GLY A 142 0.87 -5.93 -1.94
N GLU A 143 -0.36 -6.09 -2.44
CA GLU A 143 -1.01 -5.10 -3.31
C GLU A 143 -1.31 -3.79 -2.58
N PHE A 144 -1.85 -3.86 -1.36
CA PHE A 144 -2.14 -2.68 -0.56
C PHE A 144 -0.88 -1.84 -0.30
N LEU A 145 0.19 -2.47 0.21
CA LEU A 145 1.47 -1.79 0.45
C LEU A 145 2.15 -1.34 -0.85
N GLY A 146 1.89 -2.04 -1.95
CA GLY A 146 2.37 -1.66 -3.28
C GLY A 146 1.76 -0.34 -3.78
N LYS A 147 0.48 -0.10 -3.46
CA LYS A 147 -0.26 1.12 -3.81
C LYS A 147 -0.12 2.24 -2.77
N ALA A 148 0.25 1.90 -1.53
CA ALA A 148 0.34 2.83 -0.40
C ALA A 148 1.12 4.13 -0.68
N PRO A 149 2.30 4.12 -1.34
CA PRO A 149 3.04 5.35 -1.60
C PRO A 149 2.23 6.39 -2.41
N LEU A 150 1.45 5.92 -3.39
CA LEU A 150 0.63 6.80 -4.22
C LEU A 150 -0.51 7.43 -3.41
N TYR A 151 -1.14 6.67 -2.52
CA TYR A 151 -2.15 7.19 -1.60
C TYR A 151 -1.55 8.19 -0.61
N THR A 152 -0.37 7.93 -0.05
CA THR A 152 0.31 8.88 0.84
C THR A 152 0.64 10.20 0.13
N MET A 153 1.02 10.17 -1.16
CA MET A 153 1.20 11.39 -1.93
C MET A 153 -0.10 12.19 -2.05
N MET A 154 -1.23 11.54 -2.36
CA MET A 154 -2.53 12.21 -2.41
C MET A 154 -2.91 12.85 -1.07
N ILE A 155 -2.66 12.16 0.04
CA ILE A 155 -2.89 12.69 1.40
C ILE A 155 -2.05 13.94 1.64
N LEU A 156 -0.74 13.90 1.34
CA LEU A 156 0.15 15.05 1.52
C LEU A 156 -0.22 16.27 0.66
N ILE A 157 -0.89 16.06 -0.47
CA ILE A 157 -1.39 17.15 -1.30
C ILE A 157 -2.68 17.72 -0.73
N LEU A 158 -3.64 16.85 -0.38
CA LEU A 158 -5.01 17.25 -0.06
C LEU A 158 -5.18 17.70 1.38
N THR A 159 -4.55 17.03 2.35
CA THR A 159 -4.68 17.38 3.77
C THR A 159 -4.35 18.84 4.05
N PRO A 160 -3.23 19.41 3.58
CA PRO A 160 -2.89 20.80 3.87
C PRO A 160 -3.84 21.80 3.21
N ILE A 161 -4.43 21.46 2.06
CA ILE A 161 -5.40 22.33 1.36
C ILE A 161 -6.74 22.40 2.11
N ILE A 162 -7.10 21.33 2.81
CA ILE A 162 -8.38 21.26 3.53
C ILE A 162 -8.21 21.75 4.99
N VAL A 163 -7.04 21.51 5.61
CA VAL A 163 -6.76 21.89 7.01
C VAL A 163 -6.31 23.33 7.11
N GLY A 164 -5.38 23.72 6.24
CA GLY A 164 -4.85 25.08 6.15
C GLY A 164 -5.48 25.81 4.98
#